data_AF-A0A1Q4VUQ9-F1
#
_entry.id   AF-A0A1Q4VUQ9-F1
#
_cell.length_a   1.000
_cell.length_b   1.000
_cell.length_c   1.000
_cell.angle_alpha   90.00
_cell.angle_beta   90.00
_cell.angle_gamma   90.00
#
_symmetry.space_group_name_H-M   'P 1'
#
loop_
_entity.id
_entity.type
_entity.pdbx_description
1 polymer ?
#
loop_
_entity_poly.entity_id
_entity_poly.type
_entity_poly.pdbx_seq_one_letter_code
_entity_poly.pdbx_strand_id
1 'polypeptide(L)'
;MNRTTVGGPELGGGGGAGGVLVLVDPAGAGNSPVAELLARELNPSVHLRTDDFLRVIRSGQLPPHLPEAGRQNATALAAAAQAAFAYATRGYQVVVEAPAAPAALDTFRRESRATGAALHYVVLHPGPAPEDTVHTAHTLDTAALTPEAATGSVLTALTRRTHLLGW
;
A
#
# COMPACT_ATOMS: atom_id res chain seq x y z
N MET A 1 -8.29 19.75 16.89
CA MET A 1 -6.85 19.53 17.20
C MET A 1 -6.77 18.42 18.22
N ASN A 2 -6.44 17.19 17.80
CA ASN A 2 -6.09 16.12 18.74
C ASN A 2 -4.74 15.56 18.33
N ARG A 3 -3.67 16.10 18.93
CA ARG A 3 -2.34 15.50 18.86
C ARG A 3 -2.35 14.28 19.77
N THR A 4 -2.71 13.12 19.23
CA THR A 4 -2.38 11.84 19.88
C THR A 4 -0.96 11.48 19.51
N THR A 5 -0.02 12.12 20.19
CA THR A 5 1.38 11.70 20.22
C THR A 5 1.48 10.35 20.95
N VAL A 6 1.35 9.27 20.20
CA VAL A 6 2.04 8.00 20.49
C VAL A 6 2.94 7.80 19.26
N GLY A 7 4.24 8.12 19.44
CA GLY A 7 5.17 8.47 18.38
C GLY A 7 5.72 7.29 17.57
N GLY A 8 4.90 6.77 16.65
CA GLY A 8 5.37 5.98 15.51
C GLY A 8 5.70 6.88 14.31
N PRO A 9 6.49 6.40 13.33
CA PRO A 9 6.68 7.09 12.07
C PRO A 9 5.33 7.37 11.38
N GLU A 10 5.16 8.57 10.84
CA GLU A 10 3.99 8.96 10.06
C GLU A 10 4.31 8.92 8.57
N LEU A 11 3.39 8.43 7.74
CA LEU A 11 3.50 8.49 6.27
C LEU A 11 3.31 9.93 5.75
N GLY A 12 2.72 10.80 6.57
CA GLY A 12 2.52 12.22 6.31
C GLY A 12 1.28 12.54 5.46
N GLY A 13 0.97 13.83 5.38
CA GLY A 13 -0.17 14.40 4.65
C GLY A 13 -0.33 15.89 5.00
N GLY A 14 -0.94 16.68 4.12
CA GLY A 14 -1.20 18.09 4.42
C GLY A 14 -2.18 18.25 5.59
N GLY A 15 -1.96 19.22 6.48
CA GLY A 15 -2.96 19.64 7.47
C GLY A 15 -3.28 18.64 8.61
N GLY A 16 -2.44 17.63 8.85
CA GLY A 16 -2.67 16.60 9.88
C GLY A 16 -3.42 15.36 9.38
N ALA A 17 -3.60 15.22 8.06
CA ALA A 17 -4.02 13.97 7.45
C ALA A 17 -2.89 12.93 7.52
N GLY A 18 -3.25 11.65 7.69
CA GLY A 18 -2.33 10.52 7.56
C GLY A 18 -2.00 10.23 6.10
N GLY A 19 -1.35 9.10 5.85
CA GLY A 19 -0.93 8.69 4.50
C GLY A 19 -1.31 7.26 4.15
N VAL A 20 -1.21 6.93 2.87
CA VAL A 20 -1.42 5.59 2.32
C VAL A 20 -0.11 5.08 1.72
N LEU A 21 0.32 3.90 2.14
CA LEU A 21 1.38 3.12 1.51
C LEU A 21 0.75 1.96 0.75
N VAL A 22 0.93 1.92 -0.56
CA VAL A 22 0.63 0.73 -1.35
C VAL A 22 1.90 -0.13 -1.40
N LEU A 23 1.85 -1.27 -0.73
CA LEU A 23 2.92 -2.26 -0.71
C LEU A 23 2.55 -3.42 -1.63
N VAL A 24 3.33 -3.60 -2.68
CA VAL A 24 3.21 -4.73 -3.59
C VAL A 24 4.17 -5.82 -3.15
N ASP A 25 3.63 -6.95 -2.70
CA ASP A 25 4.40 -8.11 -2.29
C ASP A 25 3.88 -9.37 -2.98
N PRO A 26 4.49 -9.76 -4.12
CA PRO A 26 4.13 -10.98 -4.83
C PRO A 26 4.39 -12.25 -4.03
N ALA A 27 5.38 -12.26 -3.15
CA ALA A 27 5.75 -13.44 -2.36
C ALA A 27 4.80 -13.65 -1.16
N GLY A 28 4.27 -12.56 -0.60
CA GLY A 28 3.37 -12.60 0.55
C GLY A 28 1.97 -13.15 0.25
N ALA A 29 1.52 -13.12 -1.00
CA ALA A 29 0.19 -13.60 -1.42
C ALA A 29 -0.97 -13.07 -0.53
N GLY A 30 -0.86 -11.84 -0.04
CA GLY A 30 -1.83 -11.22 0.85
C GLY A 30 -1.59 -11.49 2.34
N ASN A 31 -0.53 -12.18 2.76
CA ASN A 31 -0.10 -12.31 4.16
C ASN A 31 1.37 -11.91 4.31
N SER A 32 1.75 -10.77 3.75
CA SER A 32 3.11 -10.26 3.79
C SER A 32 3.54 -9.98 5.23
N PRO A 33 4.60 -10.64 5.74
CA PRO A 33 5.16 -10.33 7.05
C PRO A 33 5.67 -8.88 7.12
N VAL A 34 6.15 -8.34 6.00
CA VAL A 34 6.60 -6.94 5.90
C VAL A 34 5.41 -5.98 6.04
N ALA A 35 4.27 -6.26 5.38
CA ALA A 35 3.07 -5.43 5.55
C ALA A 35 2.57 -5.42 7.00
N GLU A 36 2.56 -6.59 7.64
CA GLU A 36 2.12 -6.74 9.03
C GLU A 36 3.06 -6.00 10.00
N LEU A 37 4.38 -6.15 9.84
CA LEU A 37 5.36 -5.43 10.65
C LEU A 37 5.27 -3.91 10.44
N LEU A 38 5.14 -3.45 9.19
CA LEU A 38 4.94 -2.03 8.90
C LEU A 38 3.70 -1.47 9.59
N ALA A 39 2.57 -2.19 9.54
CA ALA A 39 1.34 -1.75 10.20
C ALA A 39 1.50 -1.70 11.73
N ARG A 40 2.31 -2.57 12.35
CA ARG A 40 2.59 -2.55 13.79
C ARG A 40 3.46 -1.37 14.23
N GLU A 41 4.39 -0.93 13.38
CA GLU A 41 5.30 0.20 13.67
C GLU A 41 4.63 1.57 13.47
N LEU A 42 3.68 1.67 12.54
CA LEU A 42 2.93 2.88 12.27
C LEU A 42 1.85 3.12 13.34
N ASN A 43 1.54 4.38 13.67
CA ASN A 43 0.50 4.70 14.64
C ASN A 43 -0.21 6.05 14.38
N PRO A 44 -1.56 6.11 14.46
CA PRO A 44 -2.48 4.98 14.44
C PRO A 44 -2.48 4.35 13.03
N SER A 45 -2.57 3.02 12.93
CA SER A 45 -2.39 2.32 11.65
C SER A 45 -3.59 1.47 11.24
N VAL A 46 -3.66 1.18 9.94
CA VAL A 46 -4.62 0.23 9.34
C VAL A 46 -3.87 -0.61 8.31
N HIS A 47 -4.07 -1.93 8.35
CA HIS A 47 -3.61 -2.85 7.31
C HIS A 47 -4.81 -3.33 6.50
N LEU A 48 -4.81 -3.03 5.19
CA LEU A 48 -5.82 -3.46 4.25
C LEU A 48 -5.18 -4.41 3.23
N ARG A 49 -5.80 -5.55 2.98
CA ARG A 49 -5.39 -6.46 1.90
C ARG A 49 -6.36 -6.33 0.75
N THR A 50 -5.87 -6.11 -0.47
CA THR A 50 -6.76 -6.00 -1.64
C THR A 50 -7.60 -7.26 -1.87
N ASP A 51 -7.08 -8.43 -1.48
CA ASP A 51 -7.78 -9.72 -1.61
C ASP A 51 -8.99 -9.86 -0.66
N ASP A 52 -9.00 -9.14 0.47
CA ASP A 52 -10.20 -9.11 1.34
C ASP A 52 -11.41 -8.51 0.63
N PHE A 53 -11.19 -7.50 -0.22
CA PHE A 53 -12.26 -6.85 -0.99
C PHE A 53 -12.82 -7.74 -2.10
N LEU A 54 -12.06 -8.75 -2.54
CA LEU A 54 -12.57 -9.80 -3.42
C LEU A 54 -13.32 -10.87 -2.61
N ARG A 55 -12.77 -11.28 -1.46
CA ARG A 55 -13.36 -12.30 -0.58
C ARG A 55 -14.72 -11.92 -0.02
N VAL A 56 -15.09 -10.64 0.06
CA VAL A 56 -16.42 -10.22 0.53
C VAL A 56 -17.53 -10.44 -0.49
N ILE A 57 -17.22 -10.70 -1.77
CA ILE A 57 -18.20 -10.97 -2.81
C ILE A 57 -18.79 -12.37 -2.57
N ARG A 58 -20.10 -12.45 -2.28
CA ARG A 58 -20.77 -13.71 -1.92
C ARG A 58 -21.43 -14.44 -3.09
N SER A 59 -21.84 -13.70 -4.12
CA SER A 59 -22.50 -14.25 -5.30
C SER A 59 -21.88 -13.64 -6.55
N GLY A 60 -21.63 -14.48 -7.57
CA GLY A 60 -21.02 -14.05 -8.83
C GLY A 60 -19.53 -13.72 -8.76
N GLN A 61 -18.80 -14.22 -7.74
CA GLN A 61 -17.36 -14.03 -7.66
C GLN A 61 -16.65 -14.80 -8.78
N LEU A 62 -15.88 -14.10 -9.60
CA LEU A 62 -15.00 -14.68 -10.61
C LEU A 62 -13.58 -14.85 -10.05
N PRO A 63 -12.86 -15.94 -10.40
CA PRO A 63 -11.44 -16.05 -10.08
C PRO A 63 -10.65 -14.84 -10.64
N PRO A 64 -9.82 -14.16 -9.83
CA PRO A 64 -9.23 -12.87 -10.22
C PRO A 64 -8.29 -12.90 -11.43
N HIS A 65 -7.75 -14.06 -11.78
CA HIS A 65 -6.85 -14.23 -12.93
C HIS A 65 -7.59 -14.34 -14.27
N LEU A 66 -8.92 -14.47 -14.26
CA LEU A 66 -9.69 -14.58 -15.49
C LEU A 66 -9.88 -13.21 -16.15
N PRO A 67 -9.82 -13.12 -17.49
CA PRO A 67 -10.08 -11.87 -18.23
C PRO A 67 -11.42 -11.22 -17.87
N GLU A 68 -12.46 -12.03 -17.66
CA GLU A 68 -13.82 -11.61 -17.31
C GLU A 68 -13.90 -10.97 -15.93
N ALA A 69 -12.94 -11.27 -15.04
CA ALA A 69 -12.87 -10.70 -13.70
C ALA A 69 -12.40 -9.24 -13.70
N GLY A 70 -12.02 -8.66 -14.85
CA GLY A 70 -11.47 -7.30 -14.93
C GLY A 70 -12.34 -6.24 -14.23
N ARG A 71 -13.67 -6.25 -14.47
CA ARG A 71 -14.60 -5.31 -13.81
C ARG A 71 -14.71 -5.55 -12.30
N GLN A 72 -14.69 -6.83 -11.88
CA GLN A 72 -14.73 -7.19 -10.46
C GLN A 72 -13.47 -6.72 -9.74
N ASN A 73 -12.30 -7.04 -10.29
CA ASN A 73 -11.00 -6.69 -9.72
C ASN A 73 -10.84 -5.17 -9.63
N ALA A 74 -11.24 -4.44 -10.68
CA ALA A 74 -11.22 -2.97 -10.68
C ALA A 74 -12.15 -2.39 -9.59
N THR A 75 -13.35 -2.95 -9.43
CA THR A 75 -14.30 -2.55 -8.38
C THR A 75 -13.74 -2.80 -6.97
N ALA A 76 -13.20 -3.99 -6.73
CA ALA A 76 -12.62 -4.36 -5.43
C ALA A 76 -11.40 -3.47 -5.09
N LEU A 77 -10.54 -3.19 -6.08
CA LEU A 77 -9.41 -2.29 -5.91
C LEU A 77 -9.85 -0.85 -5.63
N ALA A 78 -10.89 -0.36 -6.30
CA ALA A 78 -11.44 0.97 -6.06
C ALA A 78 -12.03 1.08 -4.64
N ALA A 79 -12.77 0.07 -4.18
CA ALA A 79 -13.28 0.01 -2.81
C ALA A 79 -12.14 0.02 -1.78
N ALA A 80 -11.05 -0.73 -2.03
CA ALA A 80 -9.87 -0.74 -1.17
C ALA A 80 -9.19 0.64 -1.10
N ALA A 81 -9.03 1.31 -2.25
CA ALA A 81 -8.47 2.66 -2.29
C ALA A 81 -9.34 3.65 -1.51
N GLN A 82 -10.65 3.65 -1.74
CA GLN A 82 -11.59 4.53 -1.03
C GLN A 82 -11.56 4.28 0.48
N ALA A 83 -11.54 3.02 0.92
CA ALA A 83 -11.39 2.69 2.33
C ALA A 83 -10.08 3.22 2.91
N ALA A 84 -8.96 3.04 2.19
CA ALA A 84 -7.65 3.53 2.63
C ALA A 84 -7.65 5.06 2.82
N PHE A 85 -8.14 5.82 1.85
CA PHE A 85 -8.18 7.28 1.95
C PHE A 85 -9.21 7.78 2.97
N ALA A 86 -10.31 7.04 3.21
CA ALA A 86 -11.25 7.35 4.28
C ALA A 86 -10.61 7.24 5.68
N TYR A 87 -9.72 6.28 5.90
CA TYR A 87 -8.90 6.19 7.11
C TYR A 87 -7.82 7.27 7.16
N ALA A 88 -7.07 7.46 6.07
CA ALA A 88 -5.97 8.42 6.01
C ALA A 88 -6.42 9.87 6.27
N THR A 89 -7.55 10.29 5.70
CA THR A 89 -8.16 11.61 5.96
C THR A 89 -8.54 11.86 7.42
N ARG A 90 -8.63 10.80 8.23
CA ARG A 90 -8.89 10.86 9.68
C ARG A 90 -7.64 10.69 10.53
N GLY A 91 -6.46 10.67 9.92
CA GLY A 91 -5.16 10.64 10.60
C GLY A 91 -4.51 9.26 10.71
N TYR A 92 -5.09 8.21 10.11
CA TYR A 92 -4.49 6.88 10.11
C TYR A 92 -3.38 6.72 9.08
N GLN A 93 -2.38 5.90 9.40
CA GLN A 93 -1.33 5.45 8.50
C GLN A 93 -1.76 4.11 7.89
N VAL A 94 -2.09 4.10 6.61
CA VAL A 94 -2.70 2.93 5.97
C VAL A 94 -1.68 2.19 5.14
N VAL A 95 -1.49 0.90 5.41
CA VAL A 95 -0.75 -0.03 4.56
C VAL A 95 -1.75 -0.83 3.74
N VAL A 96 -1.72 -0.64 2.42
CA VAL A 96 -2.50 -1.42 1.45
C VAL A 96 -1.60 -2.47 0.83
N GLU A 97 -1.80 -3.72 1.20
CA GLU A 97 -1.07 -4.86 0.66
C GLU A 97 -1.75 -5.40 -0.60
N ALA A 98 -0.96 -5.51 -1.66
CA ALA A 98 -1.38 -6.09 -2.93
C ALA A 98 -0.40 -7.18 -3.40
N PRO A 99 -0.88 -8.35 -3.87
CA PRO A 99 0.00 -9.40 -4.40
C PRO A 99 0.60 -9.06 -5.78
N ALA A 100 0.04 -8.07 -6.46
CA ALA A 100 0.54 -7.59 -7.74
C ALA A 100 0.39 -6.08 -7.82
N ALA A 101 1.23 -5.45 -8.65
CA ALA A 101 1.13 -4.02 -8.92
C ALA A 101 -0.29 -3.70 -9.39
N PRO A 102 -1.03 -2.82 -8.68
CA PRO A 102 -2.40 -2.53 -9.05
C PRO A 102 -2.44 -1.97 -10.47
N ALA A 103 -3.17 -2.65 -11.36
CA ALA A 103 -3.37 -2.19 -12.74
C ALA A 103 -3.94 -0.76 -12.80
N ALA A 104 -4.61 -0.30 -11.73
CA ALA A 104 -5.14 1.04 -11.59
C ALA A 104 -4.51 1.80 -10.40
N LEU A 105 -3.18 1.90 -10.35
CA LEU A 105 -2.50 2.83 -9.42
C LEU A 105 -3.03 4.27 -9.54
N ASP A 106 -3.53 4.65 -10.72
CA ASP A 106 -4.20 5.92 -10.95
C ASP A 106 -5.42 6.15 -10.06
N THR A 107 -6.12 5.09 -9.62
CA THR A 107 -7.21 5.23 -8.64
C THR A 107 -6.68 5.76 -7.32
N PHE A 108 -5.57 5.23 -6.82
CA PHE A 108 -4.93 5.74 -5.61
C PHE A 108 -4.42 7.18 -5.80
N ARG A 109 -3.84 7.49 -6.96
CA ARG A 109 -3.37 8.85 -7.27
C ARG A 109 -4.52 9.86 -7.32
N ARG A 110 -5.67 9.49 -7.89
CA ARG A 110 -6.87 10.34 -7.92
C ARG A 110 -7.40 10.61 -6.51
N GLU A 111 -7.53 9.57 -5.69
CA GLU A 111 -7.99 9.72 -4.31
C GLU A 111 -7.01 10.55 -3.46
N SER A 112 -5.71 10.36 -3.63
CA SER A 112 -4.69 11.20 -3.01
C SER A 112 -4.88 12.67 -3.39
N ARG A 113 -5.09 12.99 -4.67
CA ARG A 113 -5.36 14.38 -5.16
C ARG A 113 -6.63 14.97 -4.59
N ALA A 114 -7.69 14.18 -4.49
CA ALA A 114 -8.95 14.63 -3.94
C ALA A 114 -8.88 14.92 -2.44
N THR A 115 -8.05 14.17 -1.71
CA THR A 115 -8.01 14.21 -0.23
C THR A 115 -6.84 14.99 0.36
N GLY A 116 -5.75 15.16 -0.38
CA GLY A 116 -4.50 15.74 0.12
C GLY A 116 -3.67 14.80 1.01
N ALA A 117 -4.10 13.55 1.19
CA ALA A 117 -3.34 12.53 1.92
C ALA A 117 -2.15 12.04 1.09
N ALA A 118 -1.00 11.77 1.73
CA ALA A 118 0.18 11.30 1.02
C ALA A 118 -0.04 9.89 0.45
N LEU A 119 0.54 9.63 -0.71
CA LEU A 119 0.57 8.31 -1.34
C LEU A 119 2.02 7.87 -1.55
N HIS A 120 2.37 6.74 -0.95
CA HIS A 120 3.63 6.05 -1.15
C HIS A 120 3.39 4.74 -1.89
N TYR A 121 4.36 4.34 -2.70
CA TYR A 121 4.30 3.10 -3.46
C TYR A 121 5.64 2.37 -3.38
N VAL A 122 5.58 1.12 -2.95
CA VAL A 122 6.75 0.24 -2.78
C VAL A 122 6.43 -1.13 -3.36
N VAL A 123 7.37 -1.68 -4.13
CA VAL A 123 7.33 -3.05 -4.65
C VAL A 123 8.44 -3.84 -3.99
N LEU A 124 8.10 -4.93 -3.31
CA LEU A 124 9.06 -5.91 -2.81
C LEU A 124 9.38 -6.88 -3.94
N HIS A 125 10.66 -7.06 -4.22
CA HIS A 125 11.10 -7.97 -5.27
C HIS A 125 12.15 -8.96 -4.72
N PRO A 126 11.90 -10.28 -4.77
CA PRO A 126 12.87 -11.28 -4.36
C PRO A 126 13.88 -11.53 -5.49
N GLY A 127 14.82 -10.60 -5.69
CA GLY A 127 15.90 -10.74 -6.66
C GLY A 127 16.34 -9.40 -7.26
N PRO A 128 17.35 -9.40 -8.15
CA PRO A 128 17.60 -8.24 -9.00
C PRO A 128 16.39 -8.01 -9.91
N ALA A 129 15.88 -6.77 -9.95
CA ALA A 129 14.72 -6.42 -10.77
C ALA A 129 14.95 -6.84 -12.23
N PRO A 130 13.98 -7.50 -12.90
CA PRO A 130 14.10 -7.77 -14.32
C PRO A 130 14.25 -6.44 -15.07
N GLU A 131 15.12 -6.42 -16.08
CA GLU A 131 15.56 -5.21 -16.81
C GLU A 131 14.41 -4.35 -17.36
N ASP A 132 13.21 -4.93 -17.53
CA ASP A 132 12.00 -4.29 -18.04
C ASP A 132 11.08 -3.66 -16.96
N THR A 133 11.48 -3.64 -15.68
CA THR A 133 10.64 -3.05 -14.61
C THR A 133 10.79 -1.53 -14.58
N VAL A 134 9.92 -0.82 -15.30
CA VAL A 134 9.87 0.65 -15.50
C VAL A 134 9.72 1.49 -14.19
N HIS A 135 9.81 0.89 -13.00
CA HIS A 135 9.64 1.55 -11.69
C HIS A 135 10.79 1.27 -10.71
N THR A 136 12.04 1.33 -11.17
CA THR A 136 13.25 1.11 -10.35
C THR A 136 13.33 1.97 -9.09
N ALA A 137 12.77 3.19 -9.08
CA ALA A 137 12.77 4.05 -7.89
C ALA A 137 11.89 3.53 -6.75
N HIS A 138 10.91 2.66 -7.05
CA HIS A 138 9.93 2.18 -6.08
C HIS A 138 10.12 0.71 -5.69
N THR A 139 11.17 0.06 -6.17
CA THR A 139 11.43 -1.36 -5.91
C THR A 139 12.47 -1.51 -4.80
N LEU A 140 12.18 -2.38 -3.84
CA LEU A 140 13.12 -2.84 -2.81
C LEU A 140 13.49 -4.29 -3.11
N ASP A 141 14.78 -4.55 -3.32
CA ASP A 141 15.32 -5.90 -3.40
C ASP A 141 15.30 -6.52 -2.00
N THR A 142 14.54 -7.60 -1.85
CA THR A 142 14.38 -8.35 -0.60
C THR A 142 15.03 -9.72 -0.63
N ALA A 143 15.79 -10.08 -1.68
CA ALA A 143 16.35 -11.42 -1.88
C ALA A 143 17.20 -11.91 -0.69
N ALA A 144 17.94 -11.00 -0.07
CA ALA A 144 18.82 -11.29 1.07
C ALA A 144 18.34 -10.68 2.39
N LEU A 145 17.13 -10.10 2.44
CA LEU A 145 16.62 -9.39 3.60
C LEU A 145 15.67 -10.27 4.42
N THR A 146 15.80 -10.22 5.75
CA THR A 146 14.73 -10.71 6.63
C THR A 146 13.52 -9.74 6.56
N PRO A 147 12.31 -10.18 6.93
CA PRO A 147 11.15 -9.29 6.98
C PRO A 147 11.36 -8.03 7.83
N GLU A 148 12.08 -8.13 8.95
CA GLU A 148 12.42 -7.01 9.83
C GLU A 148 13.37 -6.02 9.12
N ALA A 149 14.39 -6.54 8.43
CA ALA A 149 15.33 -5.71 7.69
C ALA A 149 14.67 -5.02 6.48
N ALA A 150 13.77 -5.71 5.79
CA ALA A 150 12.96 -5.14 4.72
C ALA A 150 12.03 -4.03 5.26
N THR A 151 11.36 -4.29 6.39
CA THR A 151 10.51 -3.30 7.09
C THR A 151 11.30 -2.04 7.45
N GLY A 152 12.47 -2.18 8.08
CA GLY A 152 13.33 -1.06 8.43
C GLY A 152 13.82 -0.27 7.21
N SER A 153 14.09 -0.94 6.10
CA SER A 153 14.47 -0.31 4.83
C SER A 153 13.31 0.52 4.26
N VAL A 154 12.09 -0.04 4.24
CA VAL A 154 10.89 0.67 3.81
C VAL A 154 10.63 1.90 4.67
N LEU A 155 10.65 1.78 6.01
CA LEU A 155 10.45 2.92 6.92
C LEU A 155 11.49 4.03 6.73
N THR A 156 12.76 3.65 6.53
CA THR A 156 13.84 4.60 6.26
C THR A 156 13.58 5.36 4.96
N ALA A 157 13.14 4.65 3.92
CA ALA A 157 12.89 5.22 2.61
C ALA A 157 11.64 6.13 2.60
N LEU A 158 10.60 5.77 3.35
CA LEU A 158 9.41 6.61 3.58
C LEU A 158 9.76 7.92 4.30
N THR A 159 10.62 7.85 5.32
CA THR A 159 11.10 9.04 6.06
C THR A 159 11.85 10.01 5.14
N ARG A 160 12.63 9.47 4.20
CA ARG A 160 13.35 10.25 3.18
C ARG A 160 12.46 10.68 2.01
N ARG A 161 11.18 10.30 2.01
CA ARG A 161 10.18 10.54 0.95
C ARG A 161 10.64 10.05 -0.43
N THR A 162 11.49 9.03 -0.49
CA THR A 162 12.04 8.51 -1.75
C THR A 162 11.02 7.69 -2.55
N HIS A 163 9.98 7.16 -1.88
CA HIS A 163 8.88 6.40 -2.49
C HIS A 163 7.58 7.18 -2.59
N LEU A 164 7.64 8.49 -2.33
CA LEU A 164 6.48 9.36 -2.43
C LEU A 164 6.12 9.53 -3.91
N LEU A 165 4.90 9.14 -4.28
CA LEU A 165 4.37 9.48 -5.59
C LEU A 165 3.98 10.95 -5.57
N GLY A 166 4.89 11.80 -6.05
CA GLY A 166 4.70 13.24 -6.20
C GLY A 166 3.58 13.58 -7.18
N TRP A 167 3.04 14.79 -7.00
CA TRP A 167 1.82 15.31 -7.62
C TRP A 167 1.90 15.54 -9.13
#